data_AF-A0A449A4W6-F1
#
_entry.id   AF-A0A449A4W6-F1
#
_cell.length_a   1.000
_cell.length_b   1.000
_cell.length_c   1.000
_cell.angle_alpha   90.00
_cell.angle_beta   90.00
_cell.angle_gamma   90.00
#
_symmetry.space_group_name_H-M   'P 1'
#
loop_
_entity.id
_entity.type
_entity.pdbx_description
1 polymer ?
#
loop_
_entity_poly.entity_id
_entity_poly.type
_entity_poly.pdbx_seq_one_letter_code
_entity_poly.pdbx_strand_id
1 'polypeptide(L)'
;MTNFRKDGKSKSTLFWLSLFGGLFGLEYFYVNKKLLGLLKLYISWIGATLIVIMWILYGSILNKEGLPVISYYDVKIVSIFGSVILVFNGLWTIYNTVAIFLGIFLDENKKPINTWNDKHIEYIDSLLELKKFRKENNG
;
A
#
# COMPACT_ATOMS: atom_id res chain seq x y z
N MET A 1 -18.58 5.53 -24.51
CA MET A 1 -17.31 6.29 -24.47
C MET A 1 -16.40 5.64 -23.43
N THR A 2 -15.42 4.87 -23.88
CA THR A 2 -14.45 4.18 -23.03
C THR A 2 -13.35 5.16 -22.64
N ASN A 3 -13.31 5.56 -21.37
CA ASN A 3 -12.24 6.42 -20.84
C ASN A 3 -10.99 5.57 -20.59
N PHE A 4 -10.06 5.57 -21.54
CA PHE A 4 -8.74 4.97 -21.36
C PHE A 4 -7.98 5.69 -20.24
N ARG A 5 -7.34 4.94 -19.34
CA ARG A 5 -6.51 5.51 -18.28
C ARG A 5 -5.11 5.78 -18.83
N LYS A 6 -4.76 7.05 -19.00
CA LYS A 6 -3.50 7.52 -19.63
C LYS A 6 -2.24 7.33 -18.78
N ASP A 7 -2.38 6.82 -17.56
CA ASP A 7 -1.30 6.77 -16.56
C ASP A 7 -0.62 5.40 -16.45
N GLY A 8 -0.99 4.43 -17.29
CA GLY A 8 -0.34 3.11 -17.38
C GLY A 8 -0.56 2.22 -16.15
N LYS A 9 -1.52 2.55 -15.28
CA LYS A 9 -1.78 1.78 -14.07
C LYS A 9 -2.62 0.54 -14.34
N SER A 10 -2.24 -0.59 -13.75
CA SER A 10 -2.94 -1.87 -13.91
C SER A 10 -3.51 -2.39 -12.59
N LYS A 11 -4.61 -3.14 -12.70
CA LYS A 11 -5.26 -3.79 -11.55
C LYS A 11 -4.36 -4.85 -10.90
N SER A 12 -3.62 -5.59 -11.74
CA SER A 12 -2.68 -6.64 -11.31
C SER A 12 -1.54 -6.05 -10.47
N THR A 13 -0.90 -4.98 -10.93
CA THR A 13 0.15 -4.29 -10.16
C THR A 13 -0.38 -3.78 -8.83
N LEU A 14 -1.58 -3.17 -8.83
CA LEU A 14 -2.21 -2.70 -7.59
C LEU A 14 -2.47 -3.85 -6.60
N PHE A 15 -2.92 -5.00 -7.09
CA PHE A 15 -3.12 -6.19 -6.26
C PHE A 15 -1.82 -6.67 -5.60
N TRP A 16 -0.75 -6.81 -6.38
CA TRP A 16 0.55 -7.23 -5.85
C TRP A 16 1.16 -6.21 -4.87
N LEU A 17 0.99 -4.92 -5.13
CA LEU A 17 1.39 -3.86 -4.20
C LEU A 17 0.61 -3.93 -2.89
N SER A 18 -0.69 -4.24 -2.94
CA SER A 18 -1.50 -4.44 -1.74
C SER A 18 -1.11 -5.70 -0.98
N LEU A 19 -0.77 -6.79 -1.68
CA LEU A 19 -0.39 -8.06 -1.05
C LEU A 19 0.95 -7.95 -0.29
N PHE A 20 1.98 -7.38 -0.90
CA PHE A 20 3.33 -7.35 -0.32
C PHE A 20 3.68 -6.02 0.36
N GLY A 21 3.10 -4.92 -0.10
CA GLY A 21 3.37 -3.57 0.40
C GLY A 21 2.19 -2.94 1.12
N GLY A 22 1.09 -3.67 1.29
CA GLY A 22 -0.14 -3.10 1.80
C GLY A 22 -0.02 -2.61 3.23
N LEU A 23 0.77 -3.28 4.09
CA LEU A 23 1.04 -2.77 5.44
C LEU A 23 1.68 -1.37 5.44
N PHE A 24 2.43 -1.04 4.39
CA PHE A 24 3.09 0.27 4.25
C PHE A 24 2.28 1.26 3.39
N GLY A 25 1.10 0.87 2.90
CA GLY A 25 0.23 1.74 2.10
C GLY A 25 0.66 1.92 0.65
N LEU A 26 1.47 1.00 0.09
CA LEU A 26 1.94 1.09 -1.30
C LEU A 26 0.79 1.12 -2.33
N GLU A 27 -0.35 0.49 -2.02
CA GLU A 27 -1.54 0.52 -2.85
C GLU A 27 -2.12 1.95 -2.96
N TYR A 28 -2.05 2.73 -1.88
CA TYR A 28 -2.54 4.12 -1.88
C TYR A 28 -1.60 5.06 -2.62
N PHE A 29 -0.29 4.87 -2.50
CA PHE A 29 0.68 5.61 -3.30
C PHE A 29 0.47 5.35 -4.80
N TYR A 30 0.19 4.09 -5.17
CA TYR A 30 -0.10 3.72 -6.56
C TYR A 30 -1.34 4.42 -7.10
N VAL A 31 -2.42 4.53 -6.33
CA VAL A 31 -3.65 5.26 -6.73
C VAL A 31 -3.62 6.76 -6.42
N ASN A 32 -2.44 7.36 -6.25
CA ASN A 32 -2.27 8.80 -5.95
C ASN A 32 -2.96 9.30 -4.66
N LYS A 33 -3.37 8.41 -3.76
CA LYS A 33 -3.96 8.75 -2.45
C LYS A 33 -2.86 8.92 -1.39
N LYS A 34 -1.97 9.90 -1.60
CA LYS A 34 -0.77 10.11 -0.78
C LYS A 34 -1.05 10.20 0.73
N LEU A 35 -2.10 10.91 1.13
CA LEU A 35 -2.45 11.08 2.55
C LEU A 35 -2.81 9.76 3.22
N LEU A 36 -3.61 8.91 2.55
CA LEU A 36 -3.98 7.58 3.06
C LEU A 36 -2.77 6.64 3.10
N GLY A 37 -1.89 6.72 2.09
CA GLY A 37 -0.63 5.97 2.08
C GLY A 37 0.28 6.35 3.24
N LEU A 38 0.47 7.65 3.49
CA LEU A 38 1.25 8.15 4.63
C LEU A 38 0.63 7.74 5.96
N LEU A 39 -0.69 7.87 6.13
CA LEU A 39 -1.38 7.45 7.35
C LEU A 39 -1.10 5.98 7.66
N LYS A 40 -1.22 5.12 6.65
CA LYS A 40 -0.99 3.68 6.81
C LYS A 40 0.46 3.35 7.14
N LEU A 41 1.40 4.04 6.49
CA LEU A 41 2.83 3.95 6.77
C LEU A 41 3.13 4.35 8.22
N TYR A 42 2.58 5.47 8.70
CA TYR A 42 2.76 5.94 10.08
C TYR A 42 2.20 4.95 11.10
N ILE A 43 1.02 4.37 10.86
CA ILE A 43 0.43 3.36 11.75
C ILE A 43 1.35 2.13 11.86
N SER A 44 1.84 1.62 10.73
CA SER A 44 2.82 0.52 10.72
C SER A 44 4.11 0.88 11.44
N TRP A 45 4.63 2.08 11.20
CA TRP A 45 5.86 2.54 11.82
C TRP A 45 5.72 2.65 13.34
N ILE A 46 4.64 3.27 13.84
CA ILE A 46 4.37 3.40 15.28
C ILE A 46 4.24 2.03 15.93
N GLY A 47 3.43 1.13 15.34
CA GLY A 47 3.23 -0.22 15.87
C GLY A 47 4.52 -1.02 15.98
N ALA A 48 5.34 -1.01 14.92
CA ALA A 48 6.63 -1.71 14.90
C ALA A 48 7.64 -1.07 15.87
N THR A 49 7.71 0.26 15.91
CA THR A 49 8.68 0.99 16.74
C THR A 49 8.40 0.77 18.23
N LEU A 50 7.13 0.74 18.65
CA LEU A 50 6.77 0.45 20.04
C LEU A 50 7.28 -0.93 20.49
N ILE A 51 7.15 -1.95 19.64
CA ILE A 51 7.62 -3.30 19.94
C ILE A 51 9.16 -3.28 20.01
N VAL A 52 9.82 -2.79 18.96
CA VAL A 52 11.28 -2.83 18.85
C VAL A 52 11.97 -2.06 19.98
N ILE A 53 11.51 -0.84 20.27
CA ILE A 53 12.10 -0.01 21.34
C ILE A 53 11.97 -0.72 22.69
N MET A 54 10.81 -1.30 23.01
CA MET A 54 10.63 -1.95 24.31
C MET A 54 11.53 -3.17 24.51
N TRP A 55 11.74 -3.97 23.46
CA TRP A 55 12.67 -5.09 23.51
C TRP A 55 14.14 -4.65 23.58
N ILE A 56 14.51 -3.59 22.88
CA ILE A 56 15.86 -3.01 22.98
C ILE A 56 16.10 -2.48 24.39
N LEU A 57 15.17 -1.69 24.95
CA LEU A 57 15.31 -1.12 26.30
C LEU A 57 15.45 -2.23 27.35
N TYR A 58 14.71 -3.34 27.21
CA TYR A 58 14.77 -4.47 28.14
C TYR A 58 16.13 -5.17 28.12
N GLY A 59 16.70 -5.36 26.93
CA GLY A 59 17.99 -6.03 26.77
C GLY A 59 19.21 -5.14 27.00
N SER A 60 19.08 -3.82 26.85
CA SER A 60 20.22 -2.89 26.84
C SER A 60 20.35 -2.01 28.08
N ILE A 61 19.27 -1.75 28.83
CA ILE A 61 19.34 -0.87 30.01
C ILE A 61 19.34 -1.73 31.28
N LEU A 62 20.54 -1.90 31.84
CA LEU A 62 20.76 -2.63 33.08
C LEU A 62 21.06 -1.66 34.24
N ASN A 63 20.59 -2.02 35.43
CA ASN A 63 20.92 -1.33 36.67
C ASN A 63 22.36 -1.67 37.10
N LYS A 64 22.80 -1.12 38.24
CA LYS A 64 24.15 -1.37 38.81
C LYS A 64 24.41 -2.85 39.15
N GLU A 65 23.36 -3.65 39.27
CA GLU A 65 23.40 -5.08 39.60
C GLU A 65 23.34 -5.96 38.33
N GLY A 66 23.31 -5.35 37.14
CA GLY A 66 23.19 -6.07 35.87
C GLY A 66 21.79 -6.57 35.55
N LEU A 67 20.77 -6.11 36.26
CA LEU A 67 19.36 -6.47 36.03
C LEU A 67 18.65 -5.42 35.16
N PRO A 68 17.70 -5.79 34.30
CA PRO A 68 16.93 -4.85 33.49
C PRO A 68 16.26 -3.77 34.34
N VAL A 69 16.38 -2.50 33.91
CA VAL A 69 15.73 -1.36 34.59
C VAL A 69 14.22 -1.37 34.38
N ILE A 70 13.75 -1.89 33.25
CA ILE A 70 12.32 -2.03 32.96
C ILE A 70 11.83 -3.45 33.21
N SER A 71 10.63 -3.57 33.76
CA SER A 71 10.03 -4.87 34.04
C SER A 71 9.62 -5.57 32.75
N TYR A 72 9.78 -6.89 32.72
CA TYR A 72 9.28 -7.72 31.63
C TYR A 72 7.77 -7.55 31.39
N TYR A 73 6.99 -7.30 32.45
CA TYR A 73 5.55 -7.06 32.34
C TYR A 73 5.24 -5.78 31.55
N ASP A 74 6.00 -4.71 31.76
CA ASP A 74 5.80 -3.43 31.05
C ASP A 74 6.11 -3.60 29.55
N VAL A 75 7.21 -4.28 29.24
CA VAL A 75 7.62 -4.61 27.86
C VAL A 75 6.52 -5.39 27.15
N LYS A 76 5.94 -6.40 27.84
CA LYS A 76 4.87 -7.23 27.30
C LYS A 76 3.60 -6.42 27.03
N ILE A 77 3.18 -5.56 27.96
CA ILE A 77 1.99 -4.72 27.79
C ILE A 77 2.13 -3.81 26.58
N VAL A 78 3.25 -3.07 26.47
CA VAL A 78 3.46 -2.15 25.34
C VAL A 78 3.59 -2.91 24.01
N SER A 79 4.25 -4.07 24.02
CA SER A 79 4.36 -4.93 22.83
C SER A 79 2.99 -5.43 22.35
N ILE A 80 2.07 -5.74 23.28
CA ILE A 80 0.68 -6.09 22.95
C ILE A 80 0.00 -4.91 22.25
N PHE A 81 0.13 -3.69 22.77
CA PHE A 81 -0.44 -2.50 22.12
C PHE A 81 0.12 -2.29 20.71
N GLY A 82 1.44 -2.38 20.53
CA GLY A 82 2.06 -2.29 19.20
C GLY A 82 1.54 -3.40 18.25
N SER A 83 1.36 -4.61 18.77
CA SER A 83 0.85 -5.75 17.99
C SER A 83 -0.61 -5.54 17.57
N VAL A 84 -1.47 -5.01 18.46
CA VAL A 84 -2.87 -4.70 18.14
C VAL A 84 -2.97 -3.65 17.03
N ILE A 85 -2.12 -2.62 17.06
CA ILE A 85 -2.04 -1.61 16.00
C ILE A 85 -1.67 -2.25 14.66
N LEU A 86 -0.66 -3.13 14.64
CA LEU A 86 -0.24 -3.82 13.42
C LEU A 86 -1.30 -4.80 12.90
N VAL A 87 -1.98 -5.53 13.78
CA VAL A 87 -3.09 -6.44 13.41
C VAL A 87 -4.24 -5.65 12.78
N PHE A 88 -4.62 -4.52 13.37
CA PHE A 88 -5.64 -3.65 12.80
C PHE A 88 -5.25 -3.17 11.39
N ASN A 89 -4.00 -2.76 11.21
CA ASN A 89 -3.50 -2.37 9.90
C ASN A 89 -3.39 -3.53 8.90
N GLY A 90 -3.10 -4.74 9.39
CA GLY A 90 -3.15 -5.98 8.61
C GLY A 90 -4.55 -6.30 8.12
N LEU A 91 -5.57 -6.18 8.98
CA LEU A 91 -6.98 -6.34 8.59
C LEU A 91 -7.40 -5.30 7.54
N TRP A 92 -6.96 -4.04 7.70
CA TRP A 92 -7.16 -3.02 6.67
C TRP A 92 -6.50 -3.41 5.35
N THR A 93 -5.29 -3.96 5.38
CA THR A 93 -4.60 -4.46 4.18
C THR A 93 -5.34 -5.61 3.51
N ILE A 94 -5.87 -6.57 4.27
CA ILE A 94 -6.67 -7.68 3.75
C ILE A 94 -7.93 -7.13 3.09
N TYR A 95 -8.65 -6.23 3.76
CA TYR A 95 -9.83 -5.57 3.20
C TYR A 95 -9.53 -4.88 1.87
N ASN A 96 -8.44 -4.10 1.79
CA ASN A 96 -8.03 -3.44 0.56
C ASN A 96 -7.71 -4.45 -0.55
N THR A 97 -6.98 -5.51 -0.22
CA THR A 97 -6.60 -6.56 -1.18
C THR A 97 -7.82 -7.25 -1.76
N VAL A 98 -8.82 -7.58 -0.93
CA VAL A 98 -10.10 -8.15 -1.36
C VAL A 98 -10.87 -7.15 -2.22
N ALA A 99 -10.95 -5.88 -1.82
CA ALA A 99 -11.61 -4.84 -2.60
C ALA A 99 -10.96 -4.63 -3.98
N ILE A 100 -9.62 -4.74 -4.06
CA ILE A 100 -8.87 -4.68 -5.31
C ILE A 100 -9.15 -5.90 -6.17
N PHE A 101 -9.13 -7.10 -5.59
CA PHE A 101 -9.46 -8.33 -6.30
C PHE A 101 -10.86 -8.26 -6.94
N LEU A 102 -11.87 -7.89 -6.14
CA LEU A 102 -13.25 -7.68 -6.58
C LEU A 102 -13.42 -6.48 -7.54
N GLY A 103 -12.44 -5.58 -7.60
CA GLY A 103 -12.46 -4.39 -8.45
C GLY A 103 -13.35 -3.24 -7.97
N ILE A 104 -13.81 -3.32 -6.72
CA ILE A 104 -14.63 -2.29 -6.06
C ILE A 104 -13.78 -1.24 -5.35
N PHE A 105 -12.46 -1.45 -5.22
CA PHE A 105 -11.54 -0.46 -4.67
C PHE A 105 -11.62 0.85 -5.45
N LEU A 106 -11.57 1.97 -4.75
CA LEU A 106 -11.76 3.28 -5.35
C LEU A 106 -10.42 3.93 -5.71
N ASP A 107 -10.35 4.51 -6.90
CA ASP A 107 -9.24 5.34 -7.35
C ASP A 107 -9.30 6.76 -6.72
N GLU A 108 -8.35 7.63 -7.10
CA GLU A 108 -8.29 9.03 -6.68
C GLU A 108 -9.56 9.85 -7.02
N ASN A 109 -10.29 9.46 -8.05
CA ASN A 109 -11.51 10.11 -8.54
C ASN A 109 -12.78 9.46 -7.98
N LYS A 110 -12.66 8.60 -6.97
CA LYS A 110 -13.76 7.83 -6.36
C LYS A 110 -14.46 6.89 -7.36
N LYS A 111 -13.77 6.47 -8.41
CA LYS A 111 -14.25 5.47 -9.37
C LYS A 111 -13.70 4.08 -9.03
N PRO A 112 -14.51 3.02 -9.17
CA PRO A 112 -14.04 1.67 -8.92
C PRO A 112 -13.00 1.25 -9.96
N ILE A 113 -11.98 0.50 -9.52
CA ILE A 113 -10.86 0.11 -10.38
C ILE A 113 -11.24 -0.87 -11.50
N ASN A 114 -12.40 -1.54 -11.42
CA ASN A 114 -12.93 -2.34 -12.53
C ASN A 114 -13.26 -1.52 -13.79
N THR A 115 -13.31 -0.20 -13.68
CA THR A 115 -13.44 0.72 -14.82
C THR A 115 -12.12 0.96 -15.55
N TRP A 116 -11.00 0.48 -15.01
CA TRP A 116 -9.70 0.60 -15.65
C TRP A 116 -9.65 -0.38 -16.82
N ASN A 117 -9.59 0.16 -18.04
CA ASN A 117 -9.46 -0.65 -19.24
C ASN A 117 -7.97 -0.98 -19.46
N ASP A 118 -7.57 -2.21 -19.16
CA ASP A 118 -6.18 -2.69 -19.23
C ASP A 118 -5.62 -2.79 -20.67
N LYS A 119 -6.43 -2.49 -21.69
CA LYS A 119 -6.08 -2.50 -23.13
C LYS A 119 -5.25 -1.28 -23.58
N HIS A 120 -4.27 -0.86 -22.77
CA HIS A 120 -3.36 0.24 -23.13
C HIS A 120 -2.57 -0.06 -24.41
N ILE A 121 -2.27 -1.34 -24.67
CA ILE A 121 -1.59 -1.81 -25.87
C ILE A 121 -2.46 -1.60 -27.12
N GLU A 122 -3.74 -1.99 -27.11
CA GLU A 122 -4.66 -1.72 -28.24
C GLU A 122 -4.85 -0.23 -28.52
N TYR A 123 -4.84 0.62 -27.49
CA TYR A 123 -4.92 2.06 -27.70
C TYR A 123 -3.64 2.60 -28.38
N ILE A 124 -2.46 2.19 -27.92
CA ILE A 124 -1.19 2.59 -28.55
C ILE A 124 -1.09 2.05 -29.97
N ASP A 125 -1.50 0.80 -30.21
CA ASP A 125 -1.54 0.19 -31.54
C ASP A 125 -2.47 0.99 -32.45
N SER A 126 -3.67 1.36 -31.99
CA SER A 126 -4.59 2.18 -32.80
C SER A 126 -4.03 3.58 -33.12
N LEU A 127 -3.27 4.19 -32.20
CA LEU A 127 -2.60 5.48 -32.45
C LEU A 127 -1.44 5.35 -33.44
N LEU A 128 -0.69 4.24 -33.41
CA LEU A 128 0.40 3.96 -34.34
C LEU A 128 -0.13 3.67 -35.74
N GLU A 129 -1.23 2.92 -35.86
CA GLU A 129 -1.93 2.70 -37.13
C GLU A 129 -2.45 4.01 -37.72
N LEU A 130 -3.10 4.86 -36.92
CA LEU A 130 -3.56 6.18 -37.36
C LEU A 130 -2.42 7.09 -37.82
N LYS A 131 -1.24 7.02 -37.17
CA LYS A 131 -0.05 7.77 -37.61
C LYS A 131 0.51 7.24 -38.93
N LYS A 132 0.55 5.92 -39.14
CA LYS A 132 0.96 5.32 -40.42
C LYS A 132 0.02 5.74 -41.55
N PHE A 133 -1.28 5.58 -41.35
CA PHE A 133 -2.30 5.96 -42.33
C PHE A 133 -2.23 7.44 -42.73
N ARG A 134 -1.99 8.34 -41.76
CA ARG A 134 -1.84 9.77 -42.03
C ARG A 134 -0.56 10.09 -42.81
N LYS A 135 0.51 9.31 -42.62
CA LYS A 135 1.78 9.48 -43.34
C LYS A 135 1.68 9.00 -44.78
N GLU A 136 0.92 7.94 -45.05
CA GLU A 136 0.68 7.41 -46.40
C GLU A 136 -0.26 8.28 -47.24
N ASN A 137 -1.21 8.99 -46.62
CA ASN A 137 -2.15 9.86 -47.36
C ASN A 137 -1.67 11.32 -47.53
N ASN A 138 -0.58 11.73 -46.89
CA ASN A 138 -0.03 13.09 -46.95
C ASN A 138 1.33 13.17 -47.67
N GLY A 139 1.77 12.10 -48.34
CA GLY A 139 2.95 12.07 -49.21
C GLY A 139 2.53 11.75 -50.64
#